data_AF-A0AA95HMA1-F1
#
_entry.id   AF-A0AA95HMA1-F1
#
_cell.length_a   1.000
_cell.length_b   1.000
_cell.length_c   1.000
_cell.angle_alpha   90.00
_cell.angle_beta   90.00
_cell.angle_gamma   90.00
#
_symmetry.space_group_name_H-M   'P 1'
#
loop_
_entity.id
_entity.type
_entity.pdbx_description
1 polymer ?
#
loop_
_entity_poly.entity_id
_entity_poly.type
_entity_poly.pdbx_seq_one_letter_code
_entity_poly.pdbx_strand_id
1 'polypeptide(L)'
;MGSSDEYADLFMSLIADWRDKWQKPQMPFYFVQLSNHGKKEEIQDDSDWAAIREAQAQALHLNHTGMVVTTDIGKGKSNTFQSTLETGLRLSQLALKQTYGKRKMPQYPVYKSYSIEGNTLRIHFENLGKGFLHPDPVRGFIIAGTDRIFYPATVTVKKKEIIVQSPDVPHPVAVRYNWANHTDGALFGASGLPVAPFRTDNW
;
A
#
# COMPACT_ATOMS: atom_id res chain seq x y z
N MET A 1 -14.98 -16.22 4.35
CA MET A 1 -13.58 -15.78 4.22
C MET A 1 -13.07 -15.52 5.62
N GLY A 2 -11.85 -15.95 5.97
CA GLY A 2 -11.25 -15.64 7.27
C GLY A 2 -11.05 -14.14 7.43
N SER A 3 -10.89 -13.64 8.67
CA SER A 3 -10.61 -12.22 8.90
C SER A 3 -9.24 -11.84 8.28
N SER A 4 -9.02 -10.55 8.01
CA SER A 4 -7.72 -10.07 7.51
C SER A 4 -6.57 -10.42 8.47
N ASP A 5 -6.84 -10.44 9.77
CA ASP A 5 -5.84 -10.78 10.79
C ASP A 5 -5.46 -12.27 10.70
N GLU A 6 -6.45 -13.15 10.56
CA GLU A 6 -6.21 -14.58 10.33
C GLU A 6 -5.42 -14.79 9.03
N TYR A 7 -5.74 -14.03 7.97
CA TYR A 7 -4.97 -14.09 6.72
C TYR A 7 -3.51 -13.69 6.92
N ALA A 8 -3.24 -12.61 7.67
CA ALA A 8 -1.88 -12.14 7.93
C ALA A 8 -1.06 -13.22 8.66
N ASP A 9 -1.62 -13.79 9.73
CA ASP A 9 -0.98 -14.84 10.52
C ASP A 9 -0.72 -16.10 9.70
N LEU A 10 -1.72 -16.55 8.93
CA LEU A 10 -1.57 -17.73 8.07
C LEU A 10 -0.55 -17.49 6.96
N PHE A 11 -0.52 -16.30 6.36
CA PHE A 11 0.40 -16.01 5.27
C PHE A 11 1.85 -15.90 5.77
N MET A 12 2.07 -15.25 6.91
CA MET A 12 3.40 -15.23 7.55
C MET A 12 3.84 -16.63 7.99
N SER A 13 2.91 -17.45 8.51
CA SER A 13 3.17 -18.84 8.89
C SER A 13 3.52 -19.71 7.69
N LEU A 14 2.85 -19.51 6.54
CA LEU A 14 3.19 -20.18 5.29
C LEU A 14 4.65 -19.90 4.88
N ILE A 15 5.06 -18.63 4.92
CA ILE A 15 6.44 -18.22 4.58
C ILE A 15 7.45 -18.89 5.52
N ALA A 16 7.16 -18.91 6.82
CA ALA A 16 8.01 -19.54 7.82
C ALA A 16 8.10 -21.08 7.64
N ASP A 17 6.97 -21.75 7.47
CA ASP A 17 6.87 -23.20 7.24
C ASP A 17 7.62 -23.62 5.96
N TRP A 18 7.50 -22.83 4.89
CA TRP A 18 8.24 -23.06 3.66
C TRP A 18 9.75 -22.97 3.90
N ARG A 19 10.22 -21.92 4.56
CA ARG A 19 11.64 -21.76 4.91
C ARG A 19 12.17 -22.92 5.76
N ASP A 20 11.37 -23.41 6.69
CA ASP A 20 11.70 -24.57 7.53
C ASP A 20 11.77 -25.86 6.70
N LYS A 21 10.74 -26.19 5.92
CA LYS A 21 10.70 -27.40 5.07
C LYS A 21 11.85 -27.46 4.07
N TRP A 22 12.25 -26.33 3.49
CA TRP A 22 13.40 -26.25 2.61
C TRP A 22 14.75 -26.13 3.33
N GLN A 23 14.75 -25.99 4.67
CA GLN A 23 15.95 -25.78 5.48
C GLN A 23 16.75 -24.55 5.00
N LYS A 24 16.03 -23.48 4.67
CA LYS A 24 16.57 -22.22 4.16
C LYS A 24 15.92 -21.03 4.91
N PRO A 25 16.38 -20.71 6.13
CA PRO A 25 15.79 -19.64 6.95
C PRO A 25 15.87 -18.25 6.30
N GLN A 26 16.83 -18.03 5.40
CA GLN A 26 16.99 -16.79 4.65
C GLN A 26 16.46 -16.85 3.20
N MET A 27 15.65 -17.87 2.86
CA MET A 27 15.09 -17.98 1.52
C MET A 27 14.28 -16.72 1.17
N PRO A 28 14.63 -16.02 0.08
CA PRO A 28 13.85 -14.88 -0.38
C PRO A 28 12.41 -15.28 -0.70
N PHE A 29 11.45 -14.47 -0.31
CA PHE A 29 10.03 -14.70 -0.58
C PHE A 29 9.41 -13.45 -1.18
N TYR A 30 9.09 -13.49 -2.47
CA TYR A 30 8.51 -12.37 -3.21
C TYR A 30 7.08 -12.70 -3.63
N PHE A 31 6.16 -11.77 -3.39
CA PHE A 31 4.74 -11.97 -3.66
C PHE A 31 4.09 -10.72 -4.26
N VAL A 32 2.87 -10.88 -4.74
CA VAL A 32 2.10 -9.84 -5.43
C VAL A 32 0.87 -9.50 -4.60
N GLN A 33 0.71 -8.22 -4.28
CA GLN A 33 -0.47 -7.71 -3.59
C GLN A 33 -1.70 -7.81 -4.50
N LEU A 34 -2.88 -8.05 -3.92
CA LEU A 34 -4.13 -8.09 -4.66
C LEU A 34 -4.39 -6.80 -5.45
N SER A 35 -4.74 -6.95 -6.73
CA SER A 35 -5.07 -5.84 -7.62
C SER A 35 -6.46 -5.26 -7.35
N ASN A 36 -6.84 -4.19 -8.05
CA ASN A 36 -8.21 -3.65 -8.00
C ASN A 36 -9.27 -4.66 -8.42
N HIS A 37 -10.38 -4.71 -7.69
CA HIS A 37 -11.49 -5.63 -7.92
C HIS A 37 -12.84 -4.91 -7.87
N GLY A 38 -13.71 -5.19 -8.85
CA GLY A 38 -15.09 -4.71 -8.84
C GLY A 38 -15.27 -3.25 -9.26
N LYS A 39 -16.37 -2.65 -8.80
CA LYS A 39 -16.70 -1.26 -9.12
C LYS A 39 -15.81 -0.32 -8.32
N LYS A 40 -15.38 0.75 -8.99
CA LYS A 40 -14.63 1.83 -8.37
C LYS A 40 -15.49 2.58 -7.37
N GLU A 41 -14.97 2.78 -6.18
CA GLU A 41 -15.60 3.50 -5.08
C GLU A 41 -14.58 4.45 -4.45
N GLU A 42 -15.00 5.67 -4.14
CA GLU A 42 -14.14 6.69 -3.51
C GLU A 42 -14.05 6.46 -1.99
N ILE A 43 -15.15 6.02 -1.37
CA ILE A 43 -15.22 5.68 0.04
C ILE A 43 -15.82 4.27 0.15
N GLN A 44 -15.04 3.37 0.75
CA GLN A 44 -15.46 2.02 1.14
C GLN A 44 -14.59 1.61 2.33
N ASP A 45 -14.75 2.33 3.44
CA ASP A 45 -13.92 2.21 4.64
C ASP A 45 -14.04 0.82 5.29
N ASP A 46 -15.09 0.06 5.02
CA ASP A 46 -15.29 -1.33 5.45
C ASP A 46 -14.79 -2.39 4.43
N SER A 47 -13.94 -2.01 3.47
CA SER A 47 -13.44 -2.92 2.43
C SER A 47 -12.58 -4.07 2.98
N ASP A 48 -13.14 -5.28 3.02
CA ASP A 48 -12.40 -6.52 3.28
C ASP A 48 -11.22 -6.70 2.32
N TRP A 49 -11.36 -6.29 1.06
CA TRP A 49 -10.30 -6.42 0.07
C TRP A 49 -9.12 -5.51 0.38
N ALA A 50 -9.37 -4.29 0.86
CA ALA A 50 -8.32 -3.40 1.35
C ALA A 50 -7.66 -3.97 2.61
N ALA A 51 -8.44 -4.55 3.52
CA ALA A 51 -7.91 -5.21 4.71
C ALA A 51 -7.01 -6.41 4.37
N ILE A 52 -7.35 -7.23 3.37
CA ILE A 52 -6.46 -8.30 2.88
C ILE A 52 -5.19 -7.74 2.24
N ARG A 53 -5.27 -6.62 1.50
CA ARG A 53 -4.05 -5.96 0.96
C ARG A 53 -3.13 -5.48 2.06
N GLU A 54 -3.67 -4.95 3.16
CA GLU A 54 -2.90 -4.60 4.36
C GLU A 54 -2.29 -5.85 5.00
N ALA A 55 -3.07 -6.93 5.18
CA ALA A 55 -2.59 -8.20 5.71
C ALA A 55 -1.44 -8.80 4.88
N GLN A 56 -1.49 -8.68 3.55
CA GLN A 56 -0.38 -9.03 2.67
C GLN A 56 0.85 -8.16 2.92
N ALA A 57 0.68 -6.86 3.14
CA ALA A 57 1.77 -5.94 3.43
C ALA A 57 2.46 -6.24 4.78
N GLN A 58 1.73 -6.76 5.78
CA GLN A 58 2.31 -7.15 7.07
C GLN A 58 3.40 -8.22 6.95
N ALA A 59 3.35 -9.09 5.93
CA ALA A 59 4.40 -10.07 5.68
C ALA A 59 5.78 -9.44 5.38
N LEU A 60 5.83 -8.13 5.05
CA LEU A 60 7.07 -7.36 4.90
C LEU A 60 7.84 -7.18 6.22
N HIS A 61 7.24 -7.48 7.39
CA HIS A 61 7.95 -7.54 8.66
C HIS A 61 8.93 -8.71 8.74
N LEU A 62 8.74 -9.75 7.93
CA LEU A 62 9.67 -10.87 7.85
C LEU A 62 10.88 -10.49 6.99
N ASN A 63 12.09 -10.82 7.47
CA ASN A 63 13.31 -10.63 6.69
C ASN A 63 13.25 -11.35 5.33
N HIS A 64 13.97 -10.82 4.34
CA HIS A 64 14.06 -11.38 2.99
C HIS A 64 12.69 -11.56 2.31
N THR A 65 11.76 -10.63 2.54
CA THR A 65 10.48 -10.59 1.85
C THR A 65 10.36 -9.32 1.00
N GLY A 66 9.55 -9.40 -0.06
CA GLY A 66 9.21 -8.25 -0.88
C GLY A 66 7.86 -8.41 -1.54
N MET A 67 7.15 -7.30 -1.67
CA MET A 67 5.79 -7.25 -2.21
C MET A 67 5.74 -6.35 -3.44
N VAL A 68 5.13 -6.84 -4.52
CA VAL A 68 4.75 -6.02 -5.66
C VAL A 68 3.35 -5.46 -5.45
N VAL A 69 3.23 -4.14 -5.44
CA VAL A 69 1.94 -3.45 -5.40
C VAL A 69 1.37 -3.41 -6.82
N THR A 70 0.06 -3.69 -6.94
CA THR A 70 -0.62 -3.77 -8.24
C THR A 70 -1.93 -3.00 -8.32
N THR A 71 -2.21 -2.11 -7.37
CA THR A 71 -3.43 -1.28 -7.39
C THR A 71 -3.48 -0.32 -8.58
N ASP A 72 -2.33 -0.02 -9.20
CA ASP A 72 -2.21 0.81 -10.40
C ASP A 72 -2.26 0.01 -11.71
N ILE A 73 -2.16 -1.32 -11.66
CA ILE A 73 -2.12 -2.18 -12.86
C ILE A 73 -3.29 -3.17 -12.86
N GLY A 74 -3.97 -3.24 -14.01
CA GLY A 74 -5.17 -4.05 -14.18
C GLY A 74 -6.41 -3.18 -14.36
N LYS A 75 -7.21 -3.47 -15.38
CA LYS A 75 -8.53 -2.84 -15.56
C LYS A 75 -9.49 -3.55 -14.59
N GLY A 76 -10.11 -2.83 -13.66
CA GLY A 76 -10.99 -3.39 -12.61
C GLY A 76 -12.24 -4.17 -13.08
N LYS A 77 -12.36 -4.48 -14.38
CA LYS A 77 -13.37 -5.37 -14.97
C LYS A 77 -12.83 -6.71 -15.47
N SER A 78 -11.51 -6.94 -15.42
CA SER A 78 -10.87 -8.12 -16.03
C SER A 78 -10.09 -8.93 -15.01
N ASN A 79 -10.62 -10.09 -14.61
CA ASN A 79 -9.91 -11.09 -13.79
C ASN A 79 -8.78 -11.80 -14.57
N THR A 80 -8.51 -11.39 -15.80
CA THR A 80 -7.45 -11.95 -16.66
C THR A 80 -6.26 -10.99 -16.71
N PHE A 81 -5.18 -11.36 -15.99
CA PHE A 81 -3.73 -11.26 -16.30
C PHE A 81 -3.19 -10.22 -17.31
N GLN A 82 -3.86 -9.09 -17.56
CA GLN A 82 -3.50 -8.12 -18.61
C GLN A 82 -2.24 -7.29 -18.30
N SER A 83 -1.66 -7.43 -17.11
CA SER A 83 -0.37 -6.81 -16.77
C SER A 83 0.63 -7.80 -16.14
N THR A 84 0.63 -9.04 -16.63
CA THR A 84 1.60 -10.08 -16.20
C THR A 84 3.04 -9.64 -16.45
N LEU A 85 3.29 -8.92 -17.56
CA LEU A 85 4.63 -8.40 -17.88
C LEU A 85 5.10 -7.38 -16.84
N GLU A 86 4.31 -6.34 -16.58
CA GLU A 86 4.66 -5.29 -15.61
C GLU A 86 4.83 -5.86 -14.19
N THR A 87 3.95 -6.78 -13.79
CA THR A 87 4.06 -7.50 -12.52
C THR A 87 5.36 -8.31 -12.43
N GLY A 88 5.69 -9.06 -13.49
CA GLY A 88 6.92 -9.84 -13.57
C GLY A 88 8.18 -8.97 -13.57
N LEU A 89 8.16 -7.83 -14.25
CA LEU A 89 9.25 -6.86 -14.22
C LEU A 89 9.46 -6.32 -12.80
N ARG A 90 8.40 -5.92 -12.09
CA ARG A 90 8.49 -5.45 -10.70
C ARG A 90 9.03 -6.53 -9.76
N LEU A 91 8.59 -7.78 -9.90
CA LEU A 91 9.13 -8.93 -9.14
C LEU A 91 10.63 -9.13 -9.42
N SER A 92 11.03 -9.08 -10.69
CA SER A 92 12.44 -9.22 -11.06
C SER A 92 13.31 -8.10 -10.47
N GLN A 93 12.81 -6.86 -10.43
CA GLN A 93 13.50 -5.72 -9.85
C GLN A 93 13.67 -5.87 -8.32
N LEU A 94 12.66 -6.36 -7.62
CA LEU A 94 12.76 -6.69 -6.20
C LEU A 94 13.84 -7.75 -5.95
N ALA A 95 13.81 -8.85 -6.68
CA ALA A 95 14.79 -9.93 -6.55
C ALA A 95 16.22 -9.44 -6.88
N LEU A 96 16.39 -8.70 -7.98
CA LEU A 96 17.68 -8.11 -8.37
C LEU A 96 18.25 -7.23 -7.26
N LYS A 97 17.40 -6.42 -6.61
CA LYS A 97 17.81 -5.53 -5.54
C LYS A 97 18.18 -6.29 -4.26
N GLN A 98 17.25 -7.08 -3.75
CA GLN A 98 17.30 -7.63 -2.40
C GLN A 98 18.06 -8.96 -2.34
N THR A 99 18.03 -9.78 -3.39
CA THR A 99 18.75 -11.06 -3.44
C THR A 99 20.09 -10.94 -4.17
N TYR A 100 20.12 -10.29 -5.33
CA TYR A 100 21.32 -10.24 -6.18
C TYR A 100 22.20 -9.00 -5.96
N GLY A 101 21.89 -8.18 -4.96
CA GLY A 101 22.72 -7.04 -4.55
C GLY A 101 22.82 -5.91 -5.60
N LYS A 102 21.91 -5.85 -6.58
CA LYS A 102 21.89 -4.78 -7.58
C LYS A 102 21.33 -3.50 -6.95
N ARG A 103 22.24 -2.66 -6.43
CA ARG A 103 21.89 -1.44 -5.67
C ARG A 103 21.03 -0.43 -6.44
N LYS A 104 21.20 -0.34 -7.77
CA LYS A 104 20.52 0.64 -8.66
C LYS A 104 19.10 0.22 -9.10
N MET A 105 18.39 -0.57 -8.30
CA MET A 105 17.01 -0.98 -8.57
C MET A 105 15.99 -0.07 -7.85
N PRO A 106 14.81 0.17 -8.46
CA PRO A 106 13.76 1.00 -7.87
C PRO A 106 13.28 0.45 -6.53
N GLN A 107 12.69 1.33 -5.71
CA GLN A 107 12.14 0.98 -4.39
C GLN A 107 10.73 1.51 -4.28
N TYR A 108 9.85 0.73 -3.65
CA TYR A 108 8.52 1.18 -3.28
C TYR A 108 8.64 2.26 -2.20
N PRO A 109 7.89 3.36 -2.31
CA PRO A 109 7.66 4.24 -1.17
C PRO A 109 6.99 3.45 -0.05
N VAL A 110 7.40 3.70 1.19
CA VAL A 110 6.86 3.00 2.36
C VAL A 110 6.31 4.05 3.31
N TYR A 111 5.04 3.90 3.68
CA TYR A 111 4.45 4.69 4.77
C TYR A 111 5.24 4.44 6.05
N LYS A 112 5.64 5.52 6.73
CA LYS A 112 6.48 5.45 7.94
C LYS A 112 5.72 5.83 9.19
N SER A 113 5.08 6.99 9.16
CA SER A 113 4.44 7.59 10.34
C SER A 113 3.53 8.73 9.91
N TYR A 114 2.78 9.26 10.88
CA TYR A 114 2.02 10.47 10.71
C TYR A 114 2.15 11.40 11.92
N SER A 115 1.79 12.67 11.72
CA SER A 115 1.60 13.65 12.78
C SER A 115 0.31 14.44 12.55
N ILE A 116 -0.33 14.86 13.64
CA ILE A 116 -1.51 15.74 13.59
C ILE A 116 -1.03 17.18 13.84
N GLU A 117 -1.37 18.09 12.94
CA GLU A 117 -1.07 19.51 13.05
C GLU A 117 -2.34 20.32 12.80
N GLY A 118 -2.96 20.80 13.88
CA GLY A 118 -4.22 21.54 13.82
C GLY A 118 -5.34 20.68 13.23
N ASN A 119 -5.83 21.09 12.06
CA ASN A 119 -6.88 20.40 11.30
C ASN A 119 -6.33 19.52 10.17
N THR A 120 -5.04 19.18 10.20
CA THR A 120 -4.38 18.41 9.13
C THR A 120 -3.63 17.19 9.68
N LEU A 121 -3.56 16.15 8.86
CA LEU A 121 -2.72 14.97 9.08
C LEU A 121 -1.56 15.00 8.09
N ARG A 122 -0.32 14.94 8.61
CA ARG A 122 0.89 14.82 7.79
C ARG A 122 1.34 13.38 7.77
N ILE A 123 1.56 12.85 6.58
CA ILE A 123 2.02 11.49 6.37
C ILE A 123 3.46 11.53 5.85
N HIS A 124 4.33 10.77 6.52
CA HIS A 124 5.74 10.66 6.19
C HIS A 124 6.03 9.32 5.54
N PHE A 125 6.92 9.34 4.54
CA PHE A 125 7.29 8.15 3.79
C PHE A 125 8.81 7.98 3.69
N GLU A 126 9.24 6.74 3.55
CA GLU A 126 10.59 6.36 3.17
C GLU A 126 10.69 6.00 1.68
N ASN A 127 11.91 5.84 1.19
CA ASN A 127 12.20 5.37 -0.19
C ASN A 127 11.66 6.25 -1.34
N LEU A 128 11.34 7.52 -1.07
CA LEU A 128 10.80 8.45 -2.07
C LEU A 128 11.79 9.00 -3.10
N GLY A 129 13.10 8.86 -2.87
CA GLY A 129 14.10 9.51 -3.72
C GLY A 129 13.92 11.04 -3.73
N LYS A 130 13.54 11.59 -4.89
CA LYS A 130 13.31 13.04 -5.10
C LYS A 130 11.93 13.53 -4.68
N GLY A 131 10.98 12.65 -4.37
CA GLY A 131 9.61 13.01 -3.98
C GLY A 131 8.56 12.10 -4.61
N PHE A 132 7.34 12.62 -4.73
CA PHE A 132 6.22 11.90 -5.34
C PHE A 132 6.03 12.24 -6.82
N LEU A 133 5.45 11.30 -7.56
CA LEU A 133 4.82 11.50 -8.85
C LEU A 133 3.32 11.23 -8.68
N HIS A 134 2.47 12.16 -9.10
CA HIS A 134 1.03 12.06 -8.92
C HIS A 134 0.28 12.92 -9.95
N PRO A 135 -0.99 12.57 -10.28
CA PRO A 135 -1.88 13.49 -10.96
C PRO A 135 -2.34 14.62 -10.02
N ASP A 136 -2.86 15.69 -10.60
CA ASP A 136 -3.54 16.76 -9.88
C ASP A 136 -5.03 16.74 -10.27
N PRO A 137 -5.97 16.59 -9.33
CA PRO A 137 -5.78 16.40 -7.89
C PRO A 137 -5.27 15.00 -7.51
N VAL A 138 -4.60 14.91 -6.35
CA VAL A 138 -4.26 13.63 -5.71
C VAL A 138 -5.53 13.00 -5.13
N ARG A 139 -5.75 11.72 -5.43
CA ARG A 139 -6.94 10.95 -5.03
C ARG A 139 -6.59 9.75 -4.15
N GLY A 140 -7.62 9.08 -3.65
CA GLY A 140 -7.53 7.85 -2.88
C GLY A 140 -7.32 8.05 -1.38
N PHE A 141 -7.38 9.28 -0.88
CA PHE A 141 -7.29 9.58 0.54
C PHE A 141 -8.66 9.85 1.14
N ILE A 142 -8.97 9.13 2.21
CA ILE A 142 -10.12 9.38 3.09
C ILE A 142 -9.61 9.71 4.50
N ILE A 143 -10.33 10.57 5.20
CA ILE A 143 -9.94 11.10 6.52
C ILE A 143 -11.13 11.03 7.47
N ALA A 144 -10.86 10.71 8.74
CA ALA A 144 -11.89 10.60 9.77
C ALA A 144 -11.52 11.38 11.04
N GLY A 145 -12.56 11.86 11.72
CA GLY A 145 -12.48 12.43 13.07
C GLY A 145 -12.66 11.36 14.14
N THR A 146 -12.87 11.80 15.38
CA THR A 146 -13.11 10.90 16.52
C THR A 146 -14.43 10.11 16.43
N ASP A 147 -15.35 10.55 15.57
CA ASP A 147 -16.59 9.86 15.21
C ASP A 147 -16.38 8.63 14.32
N ARG A 148 -15.15 8.45 13.79
CA ARG A 148 -14.75 7.35 12.90
C ARG A 148 -15.47 7.33 11.56
N ILE A 149 -16.14 8.42 11.18
CA ILE A 149 -16.79 8.54 9.88
C ILE A 149 -15.75 9.07 8.88
N PHE A 150 -15.55 8.34 7.80
CA PHE A 150 -14.59 8.72 6.76
C PHE A 150 -15.22 9.64 5.71
N TYR A 151 -14.49 10.70 5.39
CA TYR A 151 -14.83 11.68 4.35
C TYR A 151 -13.72 11.76 3.30
N PRO A 152 -14.00 12.18 2.06
CA PRO A 152 -12.97 12.48 1.07
C PRO A 152 -12.03 13.58 1.60
N ALA A 153 -10.75 13.49 1.24
CA ALA A 153 -9.75 14.45 1.69
C ALA A 153 -9.17 15.28 0.54
N THR A 154 -8.90 16.55 0.83
CA THR A 154 -8.00 17.37 0.03
C THR A 154 -6.56 17.05 0.42
N VAL A 155 -5.71 16.85 -0.59
CA VAL A 155 -4.33 16.43 -0.40
C VAL A 155 -3.37 17.47 -0.98
N THR A 156 -2.37 17.88 -0.19
CA THR A 156 -1.26 18.72 -0.63
C THR A 156 0.05 17.95 -0.49
N VAL A 157 0.82 17.89 -1.58
CA VAL A 157 2.14 17.24 -1.57
C VAL A 157 3.22 18.28 -1.29
N LYS A 158 3.98 18.10 -0.20
CA LYS A 158 5.14 18.94 0.14
C LYS A 158 6.41 18.10 0.16
N LYS A 159 7.14 18.07 -0.96
CA LYS A 159 8.37 17.29 -1.16
C LYS A 159 8.20 15.79 -0.86
N LYS A 160 8.40 15.39 0.40
CA LYS A 160 8.38 14.01 0.89
C LYS A 160 7.25 13.74 1.89
N GLU A 161 6.34 14.70 2.04
CA GLU A 161 5.18 14.62 2.93
C GLU A 161 3.90 14.79 2.13
N ILE A 162 2.86 14.09 2.59
CA ILE A 162 1.48 14.26 2.15
C ILE A 162 0.74 14.93 3.31
N ILE A 163 0.12 16.07 3.04
CA ILE A 163 -0.75 16.75 4.00
C ILE A 163 -2.19 16.48 3.57
N VAL A 164 -2.98 15.96 4.50
CA VAL A 164 -4.35 15.50 4.26
C VAL A 164 -5.29 16.27 5.19
N GLN A 165 -6.38 16.81 4.65
CA GLN A 165 -7.38 17.58 5.40
C GLN A 165 -8.76 17.46 4.74
N SER A 166 -9.82 17.71 5.50
CA SER A 166 -11.18 17.83 4.96
C SER A 166 -11.94 18.94 5.70
N PRO A 167 -12.73 19.78 5.03
CA PRO A 167 -13.61 20.74 5.70
C PRO A 167 -14.65 20.06 6.60
N ASP A 168 -15.02 18.82 6.30
CA ASP A 168 -15.96 18.02 7.08
C ASP A 168 -15.31 17.41 8.34
N VAL A 169 -13.97 17.44 8.45
CA VAL A 169 -13.21 16.84 9.54
C VAL A 169 -12.26 17.88 10.17
N PRO A 170 -12.77 18.77 11.04
CA PRO A 170 -11.96 19.82 11.65
C PRO A 170 -10.92 19.30 12.66
N HIS A 171 -11.13 18.10 13.20
CA HIS A 171 -10.25 17.44 14.18
C HIS A 171 -9.90 16.02 13.72
N PRO A 172 -9.01 15.88 12.72
CA PRO A 172 -8.72 14.58 12.14
C PRO A 172 -7.88 13.71 13.06
N VAL A 173 -8.17 12.42 13.09
CA VAL A 173 -7.43 11.42 13.88
C VAL A 173 -6.95 10.24 13.06
N ALA A 174 -7.54 10.00 11.88
CA ALA A 174 -7.19 8.88 11.03
C ALA A 174 -7.23 9.24 9.54
N VAL A 175 -6.35 8.63 8.75
CA VAL A 175 -6.33 8.66 7.29
C VAL A 175 -6.17 7.25 6.76
N ARG A 176 -6.85 6.96 5.65
CA ARG A 176 -6.59 5.77 4.84
C ARG A 176 -6.30 6.17 3.40
N TYR A 177 -5.36 5.46 2.78
CA TYR A 177 -5.00 5.62 1.37
C TYR A 177 -5.31 4.34 0.60
N ASN A 178 -5.99 4.49 -0.54
CA ASN A 178 -6.42 3.39 -1.40
C ASN A 178 -7.16 2.27 -0.63
N TRP A 179 -8.09 2.67 0.25
CA TRP A 179 -8.89 1.77 1.06
C TRP A 179 -10.27 1.53 0.45
N ALA A 180 -10.29 0.73 -0.63
CA ALA A 180 -11.49 0.22 -1.27
C ALA A 180 -11.14 -1.01 -2.13
N ASN A 181 -12.16 -1.77 -2.54
CA ASN A 181 -11.98 -2.91 -3.45
C ASN A 181 -11.32 -2.46 -4.77
N HIS A 182 -11.75 -1.31 -5.30
CA HIS A 182 -11.19 -0.67 -6.48
C HIS A 182 -11.03 0.82 -6.23
N THR A 183 -9.77 1.26 -6.20
CA THR A 183 -9.38 2.65 -5.91
C THR A 183 -8.78 3.32 -7.16
N ASP A 184 -8.77 4.66 -7.21
CA ASP A 184 -8.10 5.43 -8.26
C ASP A 184 -6.95 6.30 -7.75
N GLY A 185 -6.50 6.10 -6.51
CA GLY A 185 -5.32 6.77 -6.00
C GLY A 185 -4.08 6.35 -6.78
N ALA A 186 -3.41 7.36 -7.33
CA ALA A 186 -2.29 7.23 -8.25
C ALA A 186 -1.08 7.98 -7.69
N LEU A 187 -0.69 7.65 -6.45
CA LEU A 187 0.50 8.18 -5.80
C LEU A 187 1.69 7.23 -6.02
N PHE A 188 2.79 7.76 -6.58
CA PHE A 188 4.00 7.01 -6.87
C PHE A 188 5.22 7.71 -6.28
N GLY A 189 6.28 6.96 -6.02
CA GLY A 189 7.59 7.55 -5.73
C GLY A 189 8.30 8.01 -7.01
N ALA A 190 9.37 8.79 -6.86
CA ALA A 190 10.26 9.13 -7.97
C ALA A 190 10.93 7.90 -8.64
N SER A 191 10.82 6.72 -8.02
CA SER A 191 11.22 5.43 -8.59
C SER A 191 10.25 4.89 -9.65
N GLY A 192 9.07 5.51 -9.82
CA GLY A 192 8.01 5.02 -10.70
C GLY A 192 7.15 3.91 -10.10
N LEU A 193 7.41 3.51 -8.84
CA LEU A 193 6.63 2.47 -8.15
C LEU A 193 5.52 3.09 -7.29
N PRO A 194 4.32 2.47 -7.25
CA PRO A 194 3.16 3.00 -6.53
C PRO A 194 3.33 2.90 -5.02
N VAL A 195 2.65 3.78 -4.29
CA VAL A 195 2.45 3.65 -2.84
C VAL A 195 1.44 2.53 -2.58
N ALA A 196 1.77 1.60 -1.68
CA ALA A 196 0.83 0.57 -1.23
C ALA A 196 -0.34 1.20 -0.43
N PRO A 197 -1.54 0.61 -0.45
CA PRO A 197 -2.59 0.99 0.49
C PRO A 197 -2.12 0.93 1.95
N PHE A 198 -2.59 1.87 2.77
CA PHE A 198 -2.29 1.92 4.20
C PHE A 198 -3.40 2.65 4.96
N ARG A 199 -3.43 2.46 6.28
CA ARG A 199 -4.21 3.26 7.23
C ARG A 199 -3.37 3.70 8.42
N THR A 200 -3.83 4.74 9.12
CA THR A 200 -3.19 5.22 10.36
C THR A 200 -3.95 4.81 11.63
N ASP A 201 -5.17 4.29 11.48
CA ASP A 201 -5.98 3.76 12.58
C ASP A 201 -5.82 2.24 12.76
N ASN A 202 -6.42 1.71 13.82
CA ASN A 202 -6.47 0.29 14.16
C ASN A 202 -7.91 -0.19 14.43
N TRP A 203 -8.90 0.44 13.80
CA TRP A 203 -10.32 0.16 14.03
C TRP A 203 -10.80 -1.10 13.32
#